data_AF-A0A327UM92-F1
#
_entry.id   AF-A0A327UM92-F1
#
_cell.length_a   1.000
_cell.length_b   1.000
_cell.length_c   1.000
_cell.angle_alpha   90.00
_cell.angle_beta   90.00
_cell.angle_gamma   90.00
#
_symmetry.space_group_name_H-M   'P 1'
#
loop_
_entity.id
_entity.type
_entity.pdbx_description
1 polymer ?
#
loop_
_entity_poly.entity_id
_entity_poly.type
_entity_poly.pdbx_seq_one_letter_code
_entity_poly.pdbx_strand_id
1 'polypeptide(L)'
;MDAGPPVLWLGGAPGAGKTTVARLLARRHGLRWYSADAHTWEHRDRALAEGHPGAVRWESLSRTERWTGTHEELLAMSLHRERGAMIADDVRALPAGPLTIAEGTPVTPAAVAVDRALWLLPTPAVQRERLLRRGMSPEDGAFRLYRRLFTEIEDEIASYGVRTLALDGTQSPEETAAAVERIFADALAEGPKAASAPERRALLRHGNRAVVVQHQQFFARPWAPPDPGTQQWPFACECGETSCAEDVGMAPARFPAPPDPASPPVLAPGHDCPPWPVSSPG
;
A
#
# COMPACT_ATOMS: atom_id res chain seq x y z
N MET A 1 13.26 -11.05 24.10
CA MET A 1 12.25 -11.12 23.03
C MET A 1 12.55 -9.95 22.14
N ASP A 2 13.16 -10.17 20.98
CA ASP A 2 13.36 -9.07 20.02
C ASP A 2 11.99 -8.57 19.62
N ALA A 3 11.65 -7.36 20.05
CA ALA A 3 10.47 -6.68 19.54
C ALA A 3 10.66 -6.56 18.03
N GLY A 4 9.67 -7.02 17.26
CA GLY A 4 9.68 -6.88 15.80
C GLY A 4 9.84 -5.42 15.37
N PRO A 5 10.08 -5.15 14.07
CA PRO A 5 10.29 -3.79 13.58
C PRO A 5 9.11 -2.88 13.99
N PRO A 6 9.40 -1.64 14.41
CA PRO A 6 8.36 -0.72 14.83
C PRO A 6 7.48 -0.39 13.62
N VAL A 7 6.16 -0.49 13.81
CA VAL A 7 5.16 -0.33 12.75
C VAL A 7 3.98 0.51 13.22
N LEU A 8 3.46 1.31 12.29
CA LEU A 8 2.15 1.95 12.32
C LEU A 8 1.26 1.23 11.29
N TRP A 9 0.10 0.74 11.73
CA TRP A 9 -0.84 0.04 10.86
C TRP A 9 -1.96 0.97 10.43
N LEU A 10 -2.19 1.07 9.11
CA LEU A 10 -3.28 1.85 8.55
C LEU A 10 -4.21 0.96 7.72
N GLY A 11 -5.26 0.46 8.37
CA GLY A 11 -6.30 -0.32 7.74
C GLY A 11 -7.47 0.53 7.24
N GLY A 12 -8.48 -0.14 6.67
CA GLY A 12 -9.74 0.50 6.27
C GLY A 12 -10.24 0.09 4.90
N ALA A 13 -11.44 0.52 4.55
CA ALA A 13 -12.13 0.08 3.35
C ALA A 13 -11.43 0.55 2.04
N PRO A 14 -11.69 -0.13 0.90
CA PRO A 14 -11.32 0.40 -0.42
C PRO A 14 -11.88 1.80 -0.64
N GLY A 15 -11.09 2.71 -1.20
CA GLY A 15 -11.49 4.11 -1.40
C GLY A 15 -11.38 5.02 -0.17
N ALA A 16 -10.89 4.52 0.97
CA ALA A 16 -10.73 5.34 2.19
C ALA A 16 -9.61 6.40 2.11
N GLY A 17 -8.65 6.28 1.18
CA GLY A 17 -7.52 7.23 1.05
C GLY A 17 -6.25 6.81 1.80
N LYS A 18 -6.18 5.57 2.26
CA LYS A 18 -5.05 5.01 3.04
C LYS A 18 -3.70 5.23 2.39
N THR A 19 -3.54 4.80 1.14
CA THR A 19 -2.29 4.96 0.38
C THR A 19 -1.84 6.41 0.28
N THR A 20 -2.77 7.36 0.08
CA THR A 20 -2.45 8.79 0.04
C THR A 20 -1.90 9.27 1.38
N VAL A 21 -2.61 8.96 2.47
CA VAL A 21 -2.20 9.33 3.84
C VAL A 21 -0.86 8.68 4.20
N ALA A 22 -0.70 7.38 3.97
CA ALA A 22 0.53 6.64 4.29
C ALA A 22 1.74 7.19 3.55
N ARG A 23 1.59 7.54 2.26
CA ARG A 23 2.68 8.14 1.46
C ARG A 23 3.04 9.54 1.97
N LEU A 24 2.05 10.35 2.37
CA LEU A 24 2.30 11.67 2.99
C LEU A 24 3.08 11.54 4.30
N LEU A 25 2.66 10.63 5.20
CA LEU A 25 3.36 10.39 6.47
C LEU A 25 4.78 9.84 6.23
N ALA A 26 4.93 8.88 5.31
CA ALA A 26 6.22 8.30 4.98
C ALA A 26 7.21 9.35 4.50
N ARG A 27 6.77 10.26 3.63
CA ARG A 27 7.58 11.39 3.16
C ARG A 27 7.87 12.35 4.31
N ARG A 28 6.86 12.89 5.00
CA ARG A 28 7.07 13.90 6.06
C ARG A 28 8.02 13.42 7.15
N HIS A 29 7.88 12.18 7.59
CA HIS A 29 8.60 11.64 8.75
C HIS A 29 9.77 10.70 8.40
N GLY A 30 10.03 10.42 7.11
CA GLY A 30 11.13 9.54 6.72
C GLY A 30 10.91 8.10 7.16
N LEU A 31 9.68 7.61 6.94
CA LEU A 31 9.25 6.26 7.31
C LEU A 31 9.43 5.31 6.12
N ARG A 32 9.59 4.02 6.42
CA ARG A 32 9.41 2.99 5.40
C ARG A 32 7.93 2.87 5.08
N TRP A 33 7.57 2.90 3.79
CA TRP A 33 6.20 2.65 3.35
C TRP A 33 6.07 1.22 2.87
N TYR A 34 5.12 0.48 3.46
CA TYR A 34 4.70 -0.83 2.99
C TYR A 34 3.24 -0.72 2.51
N SER A 35 2.98 -1.10 1.25
CA SER A 35 1.62 -1.11 0.69
C SER A 35 1.21 -2.52 0.38
N ALA A 36 0.13 -3.00 1.00
CA ALA A 36 -0.39 -4.33 0.72
C ALA A 36 -0.64 -4.55 -0.77
N ASP A 37 -1.15 -3.52 -1.48
CA ASP A 37 -1.48 -3.63 -2.91
C ASP A 37 -0.23 -3.86 -3.79
N ALA A 38 0.95 -3.41 -3.35
CA ALA A 38 2.23 -3.66 -4.00
C ALA A 38 2.79 -5.09 -3.78
N HIS A 39 2.10 -5.92 -3.00
CA HIS A 39 2.47 -7.33 -2.76
C HIS A 39 1.34 -8.29 -3.14
N THR A 40 0.35 -7.83 -3.91
CA THR A 40 -0.85 -8.63 -4.23
C THR A 40 -0.53 -9.95 -4.94
N TRP A 41 0.41 -9.92 -5.90
CA TRP A 41 0.77 -11.11 -6.68
C TRP A 41 1.72 -12.04 -5.93
N GLU A 42 2.66 -11.49 -5.18
CA GLU A 42 3.49 -12.26 -4.24
C GLU A 42 2.63 -13.04 -3.24
N HIS A 43 1.67 -12.36 -2.60
CA HIS A 43 0.72 -13.02 -1.68
C HIS A 43 -0.17 -14.03 -2.41
N ARG A 44 -0.52 -13.78 -3.67
CA ARG A 44 -1.27 -14.73 -4.51
C ARG A 44 -0.49 -16.03 -4.68
N ASP A 45 0.81 -15.93 -4.95
CA ASP A 45 1.67 -17.09 -5.18
C ASP A 45 1.87 -17.90 -3.91
N ARG A 46 2.08 -17.23 -2.77
CA ARG A 46 2.10 -17.89 -1.45
C ARG A 46 0.78 -18.64 -1.20
N ALA A 47 -0.35 -17.99 -1.42
CA ALA A 47 -1.65 -18.59 -1.20
C ALA A 47 -1.92 -19.76 -2.15
N LEU A 48 -1.46 -19.67 -3.40
CA LEU A 48 -1.56 -20.76 -4.37
C LEU A 48 -0.70 -21.96 -3.96
N ALA A 49 0.53 -21.72 -3.49
CA ALA A 49 1.44 -22.76 -3.02
C ALA A 49 0.89 -23.51 -1.79
N GLU A 50 0.15 -22.81 -0.93
CA GLU A 50 -0.57 -23.38 0.22
C GLU A 50 -1.91 -24.03 -0.16
N GLY A 51 -2.35 -23.93 -1.41
CA GLY A 51 -3.58 -24.54 -1.90
C GLY A 51 -4.86 -23.81 -1.50
N HIS A 52 -4.80 -22.52 -1.15
CA HIS A 52 -5.98 -21.74 -0.78
C HIS A 52 -7.02 -21.73 -1.92
N PRO A 53 -8.28 -22.17 -1.68
CA PRO A 53 -9.28 -22.32 -2.74
C PRO A 53 -9.53 -21.05 -3.55
N GLY A 54 -9.53 -19.88 -2.90
CA GLY A 54 -9.69 -18.59 -3.56
C GLY A 54 -8.55 -18.26 -4.53
N ALA A 55 -7.31 -18.62 -4.20
CA ALA A 55 -6.15 -18.44 -5.06
C ALA A 55 -6.21 -19.37 -6.28
N VAL A 56 -6.48 -20.66 -6.05
CA VAL A 56 -6.63 -21.67 -7.10
C VAL A 56 -7.73 -21.27 -8.09
N ARG A 57 -8.89 -20.87 -7.58
CA ARG A 57 -10.02 -20.43 -8.40
C ARG A 57 -9.66 -19.19 -9.23
N TRP A 58 -9.06 -18.17 -8.61
CA TRP A 58 -8.67 -16.95 -9.33
C TRP A 58 -7.78 -17.25 -10.54
N GLU A 59 -6.75 -18.08 -10.35
CA GLU A 59 -5.79 -18.42 -11.40
C GLU A 59 -6.38 -19.33 -12.48
N SER A 60 -7.43 -20.11 -12.17
CA SER A 60 -8.13 -20.95 -13.16
C SER A 60 -9.07 -20.18 -14.11
N LEU A 61 -9.47 -18.96 -13.73
CA LEU A 61 -10.47 -18.18 -14.46
C LEU A 61 -9.81 -17.20 -15.44
N SER A 62 -10.47 -16.90 -16.56
CA SER A 62 -10.10 -15.77 -17.41
C SER A 62 -10.35 -14.43 -16.70
N ARG A 63 -9.75 -13.35 -17.22
CA ARG A 63 -9.91 -12.00 -16.64
C ARG A 63 -11.36 -11.54 -16.53
N THR A 64 -12.19 -11.88 -17.53
CA THR A 64 -13.61 -11.50 -17.54
C THR A 64 -14.39 -12.31 -16.52
N GLU A 65 -14.19 -13.63 -16.47
CA GLU A 65 -14.93 -14.54 -15.58
C GLU A 65 -14.65 -14.29 -14.09
N ARG A 66 -13.46 -13.80 -13.73
CA ARG A 66 -13.12 -13.47 -12.33
C ARG A 66 -14.08 -12.50 -11.66
N TRP A 67 -14.72 -11.66 -12.45
CA TRP A 67 -15.56 -10.58 -11.95
C TRP A 67 -17.06 -10.89 -12.06
N THR A 68 -17.44 -12.11 -12.45
CA THR A 68 -18.85 -12.52 -12.61
C THR A 68 -19.40 -13.32 -11.43
N GLY A 69 -18.54 -13.76 -10.50
CA GLY A 69 -18.94 -14.53 -9.33
C GLY A 69 -19.80 -13.76 -8.32
N THR A 70 -20.35 -14.50 -7.37
CA THR A 70 -21.09 -13.97 -6.22
C THR A 70 -20.19 -13.13 -5.29
N HIS A 71 -20.79 -12.36 -4.38
CA HIS A 71 -20.03 -11.58 -3.40
C HIS A 71 -19.11 -12.44 -2.54
N GLU A 72 -19.54 -13.64 -2.17
CA GLU A 72 -18.74 -14.58 -1.36
C GLU A 72 -17.56 -15.13 -2.16
N GLU A 73 -17.78 -15.50 -3.42
CA GLU A 73 -16.71 -15.98 -4.30
C GLU A 73 -15.68 -14.88 -4.57
N LEU A 74 -16.13 -13.65 -4.83
CA LEU A 74 -15.24 -12.50 -5.01
C LEU A 74 -14.44 -12.20 -3.74
N LEU A 75 -15.06 -12.29 -2.56
CA LEU A 75 -14.39 -12.09 -1.28
C LEU A 75 -13.34 -13.17 -1.03
N ALA A 76 -13.69 -14.44 -1.24
CA ALA A 76 -12.75 -15.55 -1.12
C ALA A 76 -11.57 -15.42 -2.10
N MET A 77 -11.84 -15.06 -3.36
CA MET A 77 -10.79 -14.82 -4.34
C MET A 77 -9.97 -13.57 -4.05
N SER A 78 -10.48 -12.59 -3.31
CA SER A 78 -9.70 -11.41 -2.92
C SER A 78 -8.56 -11.75 -1.94
N LEU A 79 -8.69 -12.87 -1.21
CA LEU A 79 -7.83 -13.28 -0.10
C LEU A 79 -7.70 -12.21 0.99
N HIS A 80 -8.80 -11.51 1.29
CA HIS A 80 -8.80 -10.41 2.25
C HIS A 80 -8.25 -10.83 3.61
N ARG A 81 -8.62 -12.03 4.10
CA ARG A 81 -8.21 -12.52 5.42
C ARG A 81 -6.81 -13.12 5.38
N GLU A 82 -6.52 -13.93 4.37
CA GLU A 82 -5.26 -14.66 4.21
C GLU A 82 -4.09 -13.68 4.01
N ARG A 83 -4.30 -12.63 3.21
CA ARG A 83 -3.27 -11.61 2.98
C ARG A 83 -2.92 -10.82 4.24
N GLY A 84 -3.84 -10.67 5.19
CA GLY A 84 -3.56 -9.99 6.45
C GLY A 84 -2.40 -10.64 7.22
N ALA A 85 -2.40 -11.97 7.33
CA ALA A 85 -1.32 -12.71 7.97
C ALA A 85 0.00 -12.59 7.18
N MET A 86 -0.07 -12.67 5.85
CA MET A 86 1.11 -12.51 4.98
C MET A 86 1.75 -11.13 5.13
N ILE A 87 0.94 -10.07 5.20
CA ILE A 87 1.41 -8.71 5.45
C ILE A 87 2.10 -8.61 6.82
N ALA A 88 1.52 -9.21 7.86
CA ALA A 88 2.11 -9.21 9.20
C ALA A 88 3.48 -9.92 9.21
N ASP A 89 3.62 -11.02 8.47
CA ASP A 89 4.88 -11.73 8.31
C ASP A 89 5.92 -10.90 7.54
N ASP A 90 5.52 -10.31 6.41
CA ASP A 90 6.40 -9.47 5.59
C ASP A 90 6.95 -8.30 6.40
N VAL A 91 6.05 -7.61 7.13
CA VAL A 91 6.45 -6.48 7.98
C VAL A 91 7.36 -6.94 9.10
N ARG A 92 7.12 -8.10 9.72
CA ARG A 92 8.00 -8.64 10.78
C ARG A 92 9.41 -8.95 10.27
N ALA A 93 9.54 -9.29 9.00
CA ALA A 93 10.83 -9.56 8.34
C ALA A 93 11.58 -8.29 7.91
N LEU A 94 10.97 -7.10 8.03
CA LEU A 94 11.62 -5.84 7.67
C LEU A 94 12.73 -5.47 8.67
N PRO A 95 13.73 -4.67 8.24
CA PRO A 95 14.76 -4.16 9.14
C PRO A 95 14.15 -3.34 10.30
N ALA A 96 14.78 -3.43 11.48
CA ALA A 96 14.33 -2.80 12.73
C ALA A 96 14.20 -1.26 12.68
N GLY A 97 14.78 -0.60 11.67
CA GLY A 97 14.61 0.83 11.45
C GLY A 97 14.69 1.19 9.97
N PRO A 98 14.11 2.33 9.56
CA PRO A 98 13.25 3.21 10.36
C PRO A 98 11.85 2.61 10.58
N LEU A 99 11.00 3.34 11.33
CA LEU A 99 9.59 3.06 11.55
C LEU A 99 8.87 2.81 10.22
N THR A 100 8.02 1.80 10.18
CA THR A 100 7.25 1.43 8.99
C THR A 100 5.80 1.91 9.12
N ILE A 101 5.26 2.55 8.08
CA ILE A 101 3.81 2.73 7.90
C ILE A 101 3.32 1.67 6.91
N ALA A 102 2.59 0.69 7.43
CA ALA A 102 2.04 -0.41 6.65
C ALA A 102 0.54 -0.19 6.43
N GLU A 103 0.13 -0.13 5.16
CA GLU A 103 -1.25 0.20 4.80
C GLU A 103 -1.84 -0.83 3.84
N GLY A 104 -3.15 -1.06 3.96
CA GLY A 104 -3.84 -1.95 3.04
C GLY A 104 -5.26 -2.25 3.46
N THR A 105 -6.09 -2.62 2.49
CA THR A 105 -7.43 -3.16 2.79
C THR A 105 -7.33 -4.48 3.60
N PRO A 106 -6.40 -5.41 3.31
CA PRO A 106 -6.21 -6.63 4.11
C PRO A 106 -5.54 -6.43 5.48
N VAL A 107 -5.23 -5.20 5.89
CA VAL A 107 -4.77 -4.91 7.26
C VAL A 107 -6.00 -4.92 8.17
N THR A 108 -6.30 -6.09 8.74
CA THR A 108 -7.47 -6.33 9.60
C THR A 108 -7.08 -6.36 11.08
N PRO A 109 -8.00 -6.04 12.00
CA PRO A 109 -7.75 -6.15 13.44
C PRO A 109 -7.31 -7.55 13.90
N ALA A 110 -7.75 -8.59 13.19
CA ALA A 110 -7.39 -9.97 13.47
C ALA A 110 -5.93 -10.31 13.13
N ALA A 111 -5.35 -9.59 12.15
CA ALA A 111 -4.03 -9.91 11.61
C ALA A 111 -2.88 -9.14 12.26
N VAL A 112 -3.15 -8.01 12.93
CA VAL A 112 -2.10 -7.09 13.39
C VAL A 112 -2.30 -6.63 14.82
N ALA A 113 -1.21 -6.25 15.48
CA ALA A 113 -1.27 -5.61 16.80
C ALA A 113 -1.96 -4.24 16.70
N VAL A 114 -2.98 -4.03 17.54
CA VAL A 114 -3.89 -2.88 17.43
C VAL A 114 -3.42 -1.62 18.16
N ASP A 115 -2.40 -1.71 19.02
CA ASP A 115 -1.92 -0.58 19.85
C ASP A 115 -1.44 0.62 19.01
N ARG A 116 -0.83 0.35 17.86
CA ARG A 116 -0.33 1.35 16.91
C ARG A 116 -1.05 1.24 15.57
N ALA A 117 -2.36 0.99 15.63
CA ALA A 117 -3.20 0.81 14.45
C ALA A 117 -4.36 1.81 14.38
N LEU A 118 -4.75 2.16 13.17
CA LEU A 118 -5.88 3.03 12.87
C LEU A 118 -6.60 2.54 11.62
N TRP A 119 -7.93 2.53 11.65
CA TRP A 119 -8.75 2.24 10.47
C TRP A 119 -9.45 3.48 9.94
N LEU A 120 -9.24 3.79 8.66
CA LEU A 120 -9.98 4.86 7.97
C LEU A 120 -11.32 4.33 7.46
N LEU A 121 -12.42 4.94 7.91
CA LEU A 121 -13.77 4.51 7.59
C LEU A 121 -14.55 5.65 6.92
N PRO A 122 -14.60 5.70 5.58
CA PRO A 122 -15.45 6.68 4.90
C PRO A 122 -16.92 6.34 5.08
N THR A 123 -17.82 7.32 4.98
CA THR A 123 -19.25 6.99 4.87
C THR A 123 -19.51 6.18 3.58
N PRO A 124 -20.57 5.37 3.52
CA PRO A 124 -20.89 4.60 2.31
C PRO A 124 -21.04 5.47 1.06
N ALA A 125 -21.56 6.69 1.20
CA ALA A 125 -21.72 7.65 0.10
C ALA A 125 -20.36 8.18 -0.40
N VAL A 126 -19.47 8.57 0.52
CA VAL A 126 -18.12 9.02 0.20
C VAL A 126 -17.31 7.92 -0.46
N GLN A 127 -17.41 6.69 0.05
CA GLN A 127 -16.74 5.55 -0.57
C GLN A 127 -17.21 5.38 -2.02
N ARG A 128 -18.53 5.34 -2.23
CA ARG A 128 -19.12 5.17 -3.55
C ARG A 128 -18.65 6.24 -4.53
N GLU A 129 -18.68 7.50 -4.13
CA GLU A 129 -18.26 8.63 -4.96
C GLU A 129 -16.78 8.55 -5.31
N ARG A 130 -15.91 8.21 -4.36
CA ARG A 130 -14.47 8.03 -4.60
C ARG A 130 -14.17 6.86 -5.55
N LEU A 131 -14.93 5.77 -5.47
CA LEU A 131 -14.79 4.65 -6.41
C LEU A 131 -15.19 5.06 -7.84
N LEU A 132 -16.30 5.80 -8.00
CA LEU A 132 -16.70 6.35 -9.30
C LEU A 132 -15.65 7.29 -9.88
N ARG A 133 -15.08 8.19 -9.06
CA ARG A 133 -14.01 9.11 -9.48
C ARG A 133 -12.73 8.39 -9.94
N ARG A 134 -12.53 7.14 -9.53
CA ARG A 134 -11.44 6.26 -10.02
C ARG A 134 -11.78 5.55 -11.34
N GLY A 135 -12.91 5.89 -11.97
CA GLY A 135 -13.35 5.29 -13.22
C GLY A 135 -13.95 3.88 -13.07
N MET A 136 -14.26 3.46 -11.85
CA MET A 136 -14.92 2.16 -11.63
C MET A 136 -16.41 2.27 -11.93
N SER A 137 -16.97 1.28 -12.64
CA SER A 137 -18.40 1.19 -12.87
C SER A 137 -19.09 0.39 -11.75
N PRO A 138 -20.29 0.78 -11.29
CA PRO A 138 -21.12 -0.05 -10.41
C PRO A 138 -21.44 -1.44 -10.98
N GLU A 139 -21.36 -1.60 -12.31
CA GLU A 139 -21.57 -2.87 -13.00
C GLU A 139 -20.35 -3.80 -12.91
N ASP A 140 -19.17 -3.27 -12.57
CA ASP A 140 -17.94 -4.06 -12.48
C ASP A 140 -17.92 -4.93 -11.22
N GLY A 141 -17.47 -6.18 -11.35
CA GLY A 141 -17.30 -7.08 -10.20
C GLY A 141 -16.33 -6.54 -9.15
N ALA A 142 -15.30 -5.80 -9.56
CA ALA A 142 -14.38 -5.14 -8.64
C ALA A 142 -15.08 -4.08 -7.77
N PHE A 143 -16.04 -3.33 -8.34
CA PHE A 143 -16.83 -2.36 -7.58
C PHE A 143 -17.71 -3.07 -6.54
N ARG A 144 -18.38 -4.15 -6.94
CA ARG A 144 -19.20 -4.97 -6.02
C ARG A 144 -18.36 -5.56 -4.89
N LEU A 145 -17.18 -6.09 -5.20
CA LEU A 145 -16.23 -6.57 -4.18
C LEU A 145 -15.83 -5.45 -3.22
N TYR A 146 -15.50 -4.27 -3.71
CA TYR A 146 -15.08 -3.16 -2.85
C TYR A 146 -16.19 -2.64 -1.94
N ARG A 147 -17.44 -2.72 -2.40
CA ARG A 147 -18.62 -2.46 -1.56
C ARG A 147 -18.84 -3.56 -0.52
N ARG A 148 -18.61 -4.83 -0.87
CA ARG A 148 -18.68 -5.94 0.11
C ARG A 148 -17.59 -5.82 1.18
N LEU A 149 -16.35 -5.54 0.77
CA LEU A 149 -15.22 -5.33 1.68
C LEU A 149 -15.44 -4.16 2.64
N PHE A 150 -16.21 -3.14 2.23
CA PHE A 150 -16.61 -2.08 3.15
C PHE A 150 -17.36 -2.64 4.36
N THR A 151 -18.44 -3.37 4.10
CA THR A 151 -19.29 -3.96 5.15
C THR A 151 -18.50 -4.97 5.99
N GLU A 152 -17.70 -5.82 5.34
CA GLU A 152 -16.85 -6.79 6.04
C GLU A 152 -15.91 -6.11 7.05
N ILE A 153 -15.25 -5.03 6.63
CA ILE A 153 -14.32 -4.28 7.47
C ILE A 153 -15.05 -3.49 8.56
N GLU A 154 -16.25 -2.97 8.29
CA GLU A 154 -17.08 -2.30 9.28
C GLU A 154 -17.47 -3.27 10.41
N ASP A 155 -17.90 -4.48 10.05
CA ASP A 155 -18.24 -5.55 11.01
C ASP A 155 -17.01 -5.99 11.82
N GLU A 156 -15.84 -6.17 11.18
CA GLU A 156 -14.59 -6.50 11.86
C GLU A 156 -14.17 -5.39 12.85
N ILE A 157 -14.23 -4.13 12.44
CA ILE A 157 -13.89 -2.99 13.30
C ILE A 157 -14.81 -2.94 14.52
N ALA A 158 -16.13 -3.10 14.31
CA ALA A 158 -17.12 -3.09 15.38
C ALA A 158 -16.89 -4.24 16.37
N SER A 159 -16.58 -5.44 15.87
CA SER A 159 -16.33 -6.62 16.70
C SER A 159 -15.07 -6.51 17.56
N TYR A 160 -14.02 -5.84 17.08
CA TYR A 160 -12.75 -5.73 17.81
C TYR A 160 -12.65 -4.45 18.66
N GLY A 161 -13.54 -3.47 18.44
CA GLY A 161 -13.50 -2.20 19.18
C GLY A 161 -12.23 -1.37 18.92
N VAL A 162 -11.68 -1.45 17.70
CA VAL A 162 -10.42 -0.77 17.35
C VAL A 162 -10.60 0.72 17.08
N ARG A 163 -9.49 1.46 17.12
CA ARG A 163 -9.46 2.89 16.81
C ARG A 163 -9.79 3.15 15.34
N THR A 164 -10.73 4.07 15.11
CA THR A 164 -11.15 4.48 13.77
C THR A 164 -11.04 5.99 13.56
N LEU A 165 -10.97 6.39 12.29
CA LEU A 165 -11.18 7.77 11.86
C LEU A 165 -12.30 7.78 10.80
N ALA A 166 -13.44 8.35 11.18
CA ALA A 166 -14.58 8.51 10.28
C ALA A 166 -14.30 9.61 9.24
N LEU A 167 -14.66 9.36 7.97
CA LEU A 167 -14.47 10.31 6.87
C LEU A 167 -15.81 10.60 6.19
N ASP A 168 -16.36 11.79 6.42
CA ASP A 168 -17.62 12.26 5.82
C ASP A 168 -17.42 12.94 4.46
N GLY A 169 -16.17 13.04 3.99
CA GLY A 169 -15.81 13.58 2.69
C GLY A 169 -15.56 15.08 2.69
N THR A 170 -15.68 15.74 3.84
CA THR A 170 -15.38 17.17 3.99
C THR A 170 -13.89 17.45 4.12
N GLN A 171 -13.12 16.48 4.62
CA GLN A 171 -11.67 16.63 4.82
C GLN A 171 -10.90 16.38 3.52
N SER A 172 -9.95 17.26 3.25
CA SER A 172 -8.89 17.07 2.26
C SER A 172 -7.96 15.92 2.64
N PRO A 173 -7.16 15.39 1.69
CA PRO A 173 -6.11 14.42 1.98
C PRO A 173 -5.13 14.92 3.05
N GLU A 174 -4.76 16.19 3.00
CA GLU A 174 -3.83 16.83 3.94
C GLU A 174 -4.41 16.94 5.35
N GLU A 175 -5.68 17.33 5.48
CA GLU A 175 -6.38 17.36 6.77
C GLU A 175 -6.55 15.96 7.37
N THR A 176 -6.87 14.98 6.51
CA THR A 176 -6.93 13.58 6.92
C THR A 176 -5.56 13.10 7.41
N ALA A 177 -4.49 13.41 6.67
CA ALA A 177 -3.12 13.07 7.08
C ALA A 177 -2.73 13.72 8.40
N ALA A 178 -3.06 15.01 8.59
CA ALA A 178 -2.81 15.72 9.85
C ALA A 178 -3.59 15.10 11.04
N ALA A 179 -4.82 14.62 10.81
CA ALA A 179 -5.57 13.90 11.83
C ALA A 179 -4.91 12.55 12.20
N VAL A 180 -4.42 11.81 11.21
CA VAL A 180 -3.68 10.56 11.44
C VAL A 180 -2.34 10.82 12.15
N GLU A 181 -1.61 11.88 11.78
CA GLU A 181 -0.39 12.30 12.47
C GLU A 181 -0.62 12.60 13.95
N ARG A 182 -1.72 13.31 14.29
CA ARG A 182 -2.09 13.56 15.69
C ARG A 182 -2.37 12.26 16.46
N ILE A 183 -3.02 11.30 15.82
CA ILE A 183 -3.32 10.00 16.43
C ILE A 183 -2.06 9.18 16.68
N PHE A 184 -1.07 9.27 15.79
CA PHE A 184 0.22 8.59 15.91
C PHE A 184 1.32 9.47 16.52
N ALA A 185 0.99 10.60 17.14
CA ALA A 185 1.97 11.60 17.56
C ALA A 185 3.09 11.02 18.44
N ASP A 186 2.75 10.23 19.46
CA ASP A 186 3.73 9.63 20.37
C ASP A 186 4.64 8.63 19.65
N ALA A 187 4.05 7.73 18.85
CA ALA A 187 4.81 6.74 18.09
C ALA A 187 5.70 7.40 17.01
N LEU A 188 5.25 8.50 16.41
CA LEU A 188 6.06 9.31 15.51
C LEU A 188 7.14 10.09 16.26
N ALA A 189 6.91 10.54 17.50
CA ALA A 189 7.93 11.25 18.27
C ALA A 189 9.06 10.30 18.73
N GLU A 190 8.71 9.08 19.12
CA GLU A 190 9.64 8.09 19.70
C GLU A 190 10.31 7.18 18.65
N GLY A 191 9.65 6.92 17.52
CA GLY A 191 10.08 5.93 16.54
C GLY A 191 11.31 6.34 15.73
N PRO A 192 12.16 5.39 15.29
CA PRO A 192 13.32 5.69 14.45
C PRO A 192 12.86 6.23 13.09
N LYS A 193 13.53 7.27 12.59
CA LYS A 193 13.25 7.91 11.30
C LYS A 193 14.52 8.00 10.47
N ALA A 194 14.39 8.01 9.16
CA ALA A 194 15.51 8.42 8.32
C ALA A 194 15.81 9.91 8.54
N ALA A 195 17.07 10.20 8.90
CA ALA A 195 17.52 11.53 9.29
C ALA A 195 18.15 12.30 8.13
N SER A 196 18.68 11.59 7.13
CA SER A 196 19.38 12.18 5.99
C SER A 196 18.61 12.04 4.68
N ALA A 197 18.85 12.95 3.73
CA ALA A 197 18.25 12.87 2.40
C ALA A 197 18.58 11.55 1.65
N PRO A 198 19.80 10.98 1.73
CA PRO A 198 20.09 9.67 1.13
C PRO A 198 19.31 8.51 1.75
N GLU A 199 19.16 8.45 3.08
CA GLU A 199 18.34 7.42 3.73
C GLU A 199 16.87 7.53 3.31
N ARG A 200 16.34 8.76 3.29
CA ARG A 200 14.96 9.03 2.87
C ARG A 200 14.73 8.65 1.41
N ARG A 201 15.70 8.94 0.53
CA ARG A 201 15.71 8.48 -0.87
C ARG A 201 15.65 6.96 -0.96
N ALA A 202 16.45 6.24 -0.18
CA ALA A 202 16.44 4.78 -0.19
C ALA A 202 15.07 4.20 0.19
N LEU A 203 14.35 4.82 1.13
CA LEU A 203 12.98 4.41 1.49
C LEU A 203 11.97 4.70 0.38
N LEU A 204 12.08 5.84 -0.29
CA LEU A 204 11.23 6.20 -1.42
C LEU A 204 11.46 5.24 -2.60
N ARG A 205 12.73 4.93 -2.89
CA ARG A 205 13.14 3.92 -3.87
C ARG A 205 12.60 2.54 -3.52
N HIS A 206 12.67 2.14 -2.25
CA HIS A 206 12.11 0.86 -1.78
C HIS A 206 10.61 0.75 -2.06
N GLY A 207 9.83 1.77 -1.72
CA GLY A 207 8.38 1.79 -1.99
C GLY A 207 8.07 1.78 -3.50
N ASN A 208 8.80 2.58 -4.29
CA ASN A 208 8.66 2.60 -5.74
C ASN A 208 9.01 1.24 -6.37
N ARG A 209 10.06 0.57 -5.89
CA ARG A 209 10.49 -0.75 -6.37
C ARG A 209 9.42 -1.81 -6.12
N ALA A 210 8.76 -1.79 -4.96
CA ALA A 210 7.64 -2.68 -4.68
C ALA A 210 6.51 -2.52 -5.71
N VAL A 211 6.18 -1.28 -6.10
CA VAL A 211 5.21 -1.01 -7.17
C VAL A 211 5.69 -1.58 -8.51
N VAL A 212 6.97 -1.46 -8.87
CA VAL A 212 7.50 -2.07 -10.10
C VAL A 212 7.37 -3.59 -10.08
N VAL A 213 7.76 -4.24 -8.98
CA VAL A 213 7.71 -5.70 -8.82
C VAL A 213 6.26 -6.20 -8.96
N GLN A 214 5.31 -5.53 -8.31
CA GLN A 214 3.88 -5.81 -8.45
C GLN A 214 3.42 -5.81 -9.91
N HIS A 215 3.86 -4.85 -10.73
CA HIS A 215 3.50 -4.80 -12.15
C HIS A 215 4.20 -5.89 -12.96
N GLN A 216 5.47 -6.15 -12.70
CA GLN A 216 6.20 -7.23 -13.36
C GLN A 216 5.55 -8.58 -13.09
N GLN A 217 5.16 -8.85 -11.84
CA GLN A 217 4.45 -10.07 -11.45
C GLN A 217 3.06 -10.15 -12.08
N PHE A 218 2.35 -9.02 -12.24
CA PHE A 218 1.08 -8.99 -12.96
C PHE A 218 1.26 -9.42 -14.42
N PHE A 219 2.18 -8.77 -15.14
CA PHE A 219 2.37 -9.01 -16.57
C PHE A 219 3.07 -10.35 -16.87
N ALA A 220 3.69 -10.99 -15.88
CA ALA A 220 4.19 -12.36 -15.98
C ALA A 220 3.09 -13.43 -15.96
N ARG A 221 1.83 -13.07 -15.64
CA ARG A 221 0.73 -14.05 -15.55
C ARG A 221 0.31 -14.53 -16.95
N PRO A 222 0.00 -15.83 -17.13
CA PRO A 222 -0.39 -16.37 -18.45
C PRO A 222 -1.63 -15.71 -19.06
N TRP A 223 -2.53 -15.22 -18.21
CA TRP A 223 -3.79 -14.57 -18.58
C TRP A 223 -3.69 -13.04 -18.64
N ALA A 224 -2.54 -12.45 -18.28
CA ALA A 224 -2.36 -11.01 -18.33
C ALA A 224 -2.33 -10.54 -19.79
N PRO A 225 -2.87 -9.35 -20.08
CA PRO A 225 -2.65 -8.75 -21.39
C PRO A 225 -1.14 -8.46 -21.55
N PRO A 226 -0.63 -8.33 -22.79
CA PRO A 226 0.70 -7.79 -23.01
C PRO A 226 0.86 -6.45 -22.27
N ASP A 227 2.03 -6.20 -21.68
CA ASP A 227 2.32 -4.92 -21.05
C ASP A 227 2.21 -3.81 -22.10
N PRO A 228 1.31 -2.83 -21.93
CA PRO A 228 1.20 -1.73 -22.87
C PRO A 228 2.48 -0.88 -22.92
N GLY A 229 3.41 -1.00 -21.96
CA GLY A 229 4.71 -0.32 -21.90
C GLY A 229 4.63 1.20 -21.81
N THR A 230 3.41 1.73 -21.79
CA THR A 230 3.06 3.15 -21.97
C THR A 230 2.13 3.65 -20.89
N GLN A 231 1.47 2.76 -20.15
CA GLN A 231 0.61 3.13 -19.04
C GLN A 231 1.46 3.74 -17.92
N GLN A 232 1.12 4.97 -17.53
CA GLN A 232 1.84 5.70 -16.50
C GLN A 232 1.29 5.37 -15.12
N TRP A 233 2.21 5.18 -14.18
CA TRP A 233 1.93 4.96 -12.77
C TRP A 233 2.63 6.03 -11.94
N PRO A 234 2.02 6.46 -10.82
CA PRO A 234 2.63 7.45 -9.95
C PRO A 234 3.73 6.80 -9.10
N PHE A 235 4.97 7.22 -9.32
CA PHE A 235 6.10 6.90 -8.45
C PHE A 235 6.41 8.10 -7.56
N ALA A 236 6.78 7.86 -6.30
CA ALA A 236 7.18 8.95 -5.42
C ALA A 236 8.46 9.61 -5.94
N CYS A 237 8.48 10.95 -5.96
CA CYS A 237 9.72 11.69 -6.19
C CYS A 237 10.75 11.33 -5.11
N GLU A 238 11.99 11.07 -5.54
CA GLU A 238 13.07 10.53 -4.72
C GLU A 238 14.09 11.59 -4.28
N CYS A 239 13.71 12.88 -4.30
CA CYS A 239 14.61 13.96 -3.90
C CYS A 239 15.04 13.87 -2.44
N GLY A 240 14.23 13.24 -1.59
CA GLY A 240 14.50 13.05 -0.16
C GLY A 240 14.07 14.23 0.71
N GLU A 241 13.51 15.29 0.14
CA GLU A 241 13.02 16.45 0.90
C GLU A 241 11.79 16.10 1.75
N THR A 242 11.66 16.72 2.93
CA THR A 242 10.54 16.49 3.86
C THR A 242 9.23 17.12 3.40
N SER A 243 9.31 18.21 2.65
CA SER A 243 8.17 18.93 2.09
C SER A 243 7.68 18.37 0.75
N CYS A 244 8.42 17.45 0.12
CA CYS A 244 8.10 16.94 -1.20
C CYS A 244 6.92 15.94 -1.17
N ALA A 245 5.81 16.33 -1.78
CA ALA A 245 4.63 15.47 -1.99
C ALA A 245 4.44 15.04 -3.45
N GLU A 246 5.38 15.38 -4.34
CA GLU A 246 5.26 15.15 -5.79
C GLU A 246 5.33 13.69 -6.21
N ASP A 247 4.59 13.36 -7.26
CA ASP A 247 4.60 12.08 -7.95
C ASP A 247 5.11 12.24 -9.39
N VAL A 248 5.90 11.26 -9.83
CA VAL A 248 6.42 11.18 -11.20
C VAL A 248 5.64 10.10 -11.94
N GLY A 249 4.86 10.52 -12.94
CA GLY A 249 4.17 9.61 -13.85
C GLY A 249 5.16 8.90 -14.77
N MET A 250 5.26 7.58 -14.67
CA MET A 250 6.18 6.79 -15.51
C MET A 250 5.63 5.38 -15.74
N ALA A 251 5.96 4.77 -16.88
CA ALA A 251 5.70 3.35 -17.07
C ALA A 251 6.65 2.49 -16.22
N PRO A 252 6.18 1.42 -15.52
CA PRO A 252 7.03 0.57 -14.69
C PRO A 252 8.25 0.02 -15.41
N ALA A 253 8.13 -0.30 -16.70
CA ALA A 253 9.23 -0.77 -17.55
C ALA A 253 10.34 0.27 -17.78
N ARG A 254 10.07 1.57 -17.55
CA ARG A 254 11.06 2.66 -17.64
C ARG A 254 11.69 2.99 -16.29
N PHE A 255 11.22 2.38 -15.21
CA PHE A 255 11.79 2.62 -13.90
C PHE A 255 13.26 2.14 -13.87
N PRO A 256 14.20 2.90 -13.27
CA PRO A 256 15.61 2.56 -13.31
C PRO A 256 15.90 1.13 -12.85
N ALA A 257 16.73 0.41 -13.61
CA ALA A 257 17.09 -0.97 -13.32
C ALA A 257 18.00 -1.07 -12.07
N PRO A 258 17.97 -2.20 -11.34
CA PRO A 258 18.91 -2.43 -10.25
C PRO A 258 20.38 -2.51 -10.73
N PRO A 259 21.36 -2.32 -9.84
CA PRO A 259 21.22 -2.11 -8.39
C PRO A 259 20.82 -0.67 -8.02
N ASP A 260 19.92 -0.55 -7.03
CA ASP A 260 19.32 0.73 -6.62
C ASP A 260 20.33 1.85 -6.31
N PRO A 261 21.42 1.60 -5.54
CA PRO A 261 22.42 2.63 -5.21
C PRO A 261 23.23 3.16 -6.39
N ALA A 262 23.20 2.49 -7.55
CA ALA A 262 23.90 2.94 -8.76
C ALA A 262 22.94 3.51 -9.82
N SER A 263 21.64 3.31 -9.65
CA SER A 263 20.63 3.74 -10.60
C SER A 263 20.26 5.23 -10.41
N PRO A 264 19.91 5.95 -11.49
CA PRO A 264 19.49 7.34 -11.38
C PRO A 264 18.20 7.45 -10.54
N PRO A 265 18.06 8.52 -9.73
CA PRO A 265 16.86 8.78 -8.93
C PRO A 265 15.65 9.09 -9.83
N VAL A 266 14.44 8.79 -9.35
CA VAL A 266 13.20 9.25 -10.00
C VAL A 266 12.82 10.60 -9.41
N LEU A 267 12.93 11.68 -10.19
CA LEU A 267 12.75 13.05 -9.70
C LEU A 267 11.62 13.76 -10.43
N ALA A 268 10.83 14.53 -9.69
CA ALA A 268 9.86 15.47 -10.26
C ALA A 268 10.58 16.61 -10.99
N PRO A 269 9.95 17.25 -11.99
CA PRO A 269 10.56 18.37 -12.70
C PRO A 269 11.05 19.48 -11.75
N GLY A 270 12.32 19.89 -11.89
CA GLY A 270 12.94 20.92 -11.05
C GLY A 270 13.41 20.45 -9.67
N HIS A 271 13.25 19.16 -9.35
CA HIS A 271 13.81 18.56 -8.15
C HIS A 271 15.19 18.00 -8.46
N ASP A 272 16.14 18.25 -7.55
CA ASP A 272 17.47 17.67 -7.58
C ASP A 272 17.72 16.87 -6.32
N CYS A 273 18.78 16.07 -6.36
CA CYS A 273 19.19 15.30 -5.20
C CYS A 273 20.70 15.03 -5.29
N PRO A 274 21.47 15.16 -4.20
CA PRO A 274 22.91 14.92 -4.25
C PRO A 274 23.20 13.46 -4.64
N PRO A 275 24.30 13.18 -5.37
CA PRO A 275 24.68 11.80 -5.71
C PRO A 275 24.83 10.93 -4.46
N TRP A 276 24.63 9.62 -4.61
CA TRP A 276 24.83 8.67 -3.51
C TRP A 276 26.21 8.89 -2.87
N PRO A 277 26.34 8.89 -1.53
CA PRO A 277 27.64 8.97 -0.91
C PRO A 277 28.47 7.80 -1.42
N VAL A 278 29.52 8.11 -2.18
CA VAL A 278 30.46 7.10 -2.67
C VAL A 278 31.06 6.47 -1.43
N SER A 279 30.78 5.20 -1.19
CA SER A 279 31.44 4.47 -0.12
C SER A 279 32.94 4.53 -0.42
N SER A 280 33.70 5.28 0.36
CA SER A 280 35.15 5.22 0.28
C SER A 280 35.55 3.76 0.53
N PRO A 281 36.36 3.13 -0.34
CA PRO A 281 36.89 1.81 -0.02
C PRO A 281 37.76 1.96 1.23
N GLY A 282 37.32 1.33 2.32
CA GLY A 282 38.14 1.09 3.51
C GLY A 282 39.08 -0.08 3.30
#